data_AF-A0A840K9J8-F1
#
_entry.id   AF-A0A840K9J8-F1
#
_cell.length_a   1.000
_cell.length_b   1.000
_cell.length_c   1.000
_cell.angle_alpha   90.00
_cell.angle_beta   90.00
_cell.angle_gamma   90.00
#
_symmetry.space_group_name_H-M   'P 1'
#
loop_
_entity.id
_entity.type
_entity.pdbx_description
1 polymer ?
#
loop_
_entity_poly.entity_id
_entity_poly.type
_entity_poly.pdbx_seq_one_letter_code
_entity_poly.pdbx_strand_id
1 'polypeptide(L)'
;MDFLQQLQHFTKGEIQQGKWMIGIAVVLFPFAVFLFKTNLSLQKGIVIPVCLLMLISIAYGGYVLYSKPGHFMKTEKQYHYNPKQALDSEWQKAKSDDKSYRILKYVWGFCTIVFIILYFVFTKDYYKGLSIGFAGLFFALLLIDSFFHQRLNMYIENLQKFIN
;
A
#
# COMPACT_ATOMS: atom_id res chain seq x y z
N MET A 1 -25.46 -0.24 10.71
CA MET A 1 -24.97 0.54 9.55
C MET A 1 -25.49 -0.12 8.30
N ASP A 2 -25.92 0.68 7.33
CA ASP A 2 -26.29 0.20 6.00
C ASP A 2 -25.05 -0.11 5.15
N PHE A 3 -25.19 -0.91 4.09
CA PHE A 3 -24.11 -1.27 3.17
C PHE A 3 -23.40 -0.03 2.61
N LEU A 4 -24.15 0.98 2.15
CA LEU A 4 -23.57 2.21 1.61
C LEU A 4 -22.73 2.98 2.65
N GLN A 5 -23.14 2.96 3.92
CA GLN A 5 -22.37 3.59 5.00
C GLN A 5 -21.05 2.86 5.23
N GLN A 6 -21.04 1.53 5.16
CA GLN A 6 -19.83 0.75 5.31
C GLN A 6 -18.89 0.90 4.12
N LEU A 7 -19.43 0.88 2.90
CA LEU A 7 -18.68 1.15 1.68
C LEU A 7 -18.07 2.57 1.74
N GLN A 8 -18.82 3.56 2.21
CA GLN A 8 -18.32 4.92 2.41
C GLN A 8 -17.20 4.96 3.46
N HIS A 9 -17.36 4.26 4.59
CA HIS A 9 -16.34 4.18 5.64
C HIS A 9 -15.06 3.51 5.13
N PHE A 10 -15.18 2.39 4.43
CA PHE A 10 -14.06 1.69 3.80
C PHE A 10 -13.35 2.58 2.78
N THR A 11 -14.09 3.21 1.87
CA THR A 11 -13.57 4.14 0.85
C THR A 11 -12.82 5.31 1.49
N LYS A 12 -13.35 5.91 2.57
CA LYS A 12 -12.66 6.98 3.31
C LYS A 12 -11.33 6.49 3.88
N GLY A 13 -11.29 5.26 4.40
CA GLY A 13 -10.05 4.63 4.88
C GLY A 13 -9.00 4.45 3.78
N GLU A 14 -9.41 4.00 2.59
CA GLU A 14 -8.53 3.88 1.43
C GLU A 14 -8.00 5.26 0.98
N ILE A 15 -8.88 6.26 0.88
CA ILE A 15 -8.49 7.63 0.54
C ILE A 15 -7.48 8.17 1.57
N GLN A 16 -7.73 7.94 2.86
CA GLN A 16 -6.81 8.38 3.91
C GLN A 16 -5.45 7.71 3.80
N GLN A 17 -5.39 6.40 3.49
CA GLN A 17 -4.14 5.70 3.19
C GLN A 17 -3.42 6.34 1.99
N GLY A 18 -4.14 6.65 0.90
CA GLY A 18 -3.58 7.34 -0.26
C GLY A 18 -2.98 8.71 0.09
N LYS A 19 -3.66 9.51 0.94
CA LYS A 19 -3.12 10.77 1.46
C LYS A 19 -1.84 10.57 2.28
N TRP A 20 -1.83 9.56 3.16
CA TRP A 20 -0.65 9.23 3.95
C TRP A 20 0.54 8.85 3.07
N MET A 21 0.33 8.05 2.02
CA MET A 21 1.39 7.67 1.08
C MET A 21 1.99 8.91 0.39
N ILE A 22 1.17 9.82 -0.11
CA ILE A 22 1.66 11.08 -0.69
C ILE A 22 2.38 11.92 0.36
N GLY A 23 1.82 12.04 1.56
CA GLY A 23 2.43 12.77 2.67
C GLY A 23 3.82 12.23 3.04
N ILE A 24 3.97 10.91 3.11
CA ILE A 24 5.26 10.25 3.32
C ILE A 24 6.24 10.61 2.20
N ALA A 25 5.80 10.58 0.93
CA ALA A 25 6.67 10.94 -0.18
C ALA A 25 7.16 12.39 -0.11
N VAL A 26 6.29 13.34 0.27
CA VAL A 26 6.66 14.75 0.47
C VAL A 26 7.67 14.90 1.61
N VAL A 27 7.50 14.17 2.71
CA VAL A 27 8.43 14.19 3.86
C VAL A 27 9.77 13.53 3.50
N LEU A 28 9.75 12.48 2.68
CA LEU A 28 10.97 11.80 2.24
C LEU A 28 11.77 12.59 1.21
N PHE A 29 11.16 13.55 0.51
CA PHE A 29 11.85 14.37 -0.50
C PHE A 29 13.09 15.12 0.03
N PRO A 30 13.02 15.93 1.11
CA PRO A 30 14.21 16.58 1.66
C PRO A 30 15.26 15.56 2.15
N PHE A 31 14.82 14.40 2.66
CA PHE A 31 15.71 13.33 3.08
C PHE A 31 16.46 12.72 1.88
N ALA A 32 15.78 12.47 0.76
CA ALA A 32 16.42 12.02 -0.47
C ALA A 32 17.44 13.03 -1.00
N VAL A 33 17.08 14.33 -1.03
CA VAL A 33 18.00 15.41 -1.42
C VAL A 33 19.23 15.47 -0.50
N PHE A 34 19.04 15.31 0.81
CA PHE A 34 20.15 15.24 1.76
C PHE A 34 21.07 14.07 1.42
N LEU A 35 20.53 12.86 1.25
CA LEU A 35 21.31 11.66 0.93
C LEU A 35 22.11 11.79 -0.39
N PHE A 36 21.56 12.45 -1.40
CA PHE A 36 22.24 12.72 -2.68
C PHE A 36 23.47 13.63 -2.53
N LYS A 37 23.44 14.59 -1.61
CA LYS A 37 24.54 15.55 -1.40
C LYS A 37 25.72 14.97 -0.63
N THR A 38 25.55 13.80 -0.03
CA THR A 38 26.57 13.21 0.84
C THR A 38 27.68 12.53 0.04
N ASN A 39 28.90 12.53 0.57
CA ASN A 39 30.01 11.78 -0.01
C ASN A 39 30.09 10.33 0.52
N LEU A 40 29.22 9.95 1.46
CA LEU A 40 29.24 8.63 2.08
C LEU A 40 28.65 7.58 1.11
N SER A 41 29.49 6.59 0.78
CA SER A 41 29.15 5.53 -0.18
C SER A 41 27.88 4.76 0.23
N LEU A 42 27.73 4.48 1.53
CA LEU A 42 26.54 3.84 2.09
C LEU A 42 25.26 4.66 1.86
N GLN A 43 25.31 5.97 2.08
CA GLN A 43 24.14 6.84 1.92
C GLN A 43 23.71 6.93 0.45
N LYS A 44 24.67 6.95 -0.49
CA LYS A 44 24.37 6.88 -1.93
C LYS A 44 23.64 5.59 -2.33
N GLY A 45 23.93 4.47 -1.66
CA GLY A 45 23.21 3.22 -1.88
C GLY A 45 21.75 3.27 -1.43
N ILE A 46 21.46 3.95 -0.32
CA ILE A 46 20.10 4.08 0.26
C ILE A 46 19.18 4.94 -0.62
N VAL A 47 19.75 5.91 -1.35
CA VAL A 47 18.98 6.84 -2.20
C VAL A 47 18.05 6.13 -3.17
N ILE A 48 18.54 5.07 -3.84
CA ILE A 48 17.77 4.39 -4.88
C ILE A 48 16.46 3.78 -4.32
N PRO A 49 16.50 2.96 -3.26
CA PRO A 49 15.28 2.47 -2.62
C PRO A 49 14.36 3.56 -2.06
N VAL A 50 14.92 4.65 -1.50
CA VAL A 50 14.11 5.78 -1.00
C VAL A 50 13.36 6.46 -2.14
N CYS A 51 14.03 6.74 -3.26
CA CYS A 51 13.39 7.30 -4.45
C CYS A 51 12.31 6.37 -5.01
N LEU A 52 12.56 5.05 -5.00
CA LEU A 52 11.57 4.07 -5.44
C LEU A 52 10.34 4.04 -4.51
N LEU A 53 10.55 4.10 -3.19
CA LEU A 53 9.45 4.19 -2.21
C LEU A 53 8.61 5.45 -2.45
N MET A 54 9.26 6.59 -2.68
CA MET A 54 8.57 7.85 -2.99
C MET A 54 7.75 7.74 -4.28
N LEU A 55 8.35 7.19 -5.35
CA LEU A 55 7.67 7.03 -6.64
C LEU A 55 6.44 6.13 -6.50
N ILE A 56 6.57 4.98 -5.85
CA ILE A 56 5.44 4.06 -5.59
C ILE A 56 4.38 4.76 -4.75
N SER A 57 4.78 5.51 -3.72
CA SER A 57 3.87 6.19 -2.82
C SER A 57 3.06 7.29 -3.53
N ILE A 58 3.70 8.05 -4.42
CA ILE A 58 3.03 9.07 -5.25
C ILE A 58 2.12 8.40 -6.28
N ALA A 59 2.62 7.40 -7.00
CA ALA A 59 1.89 6.75 -8.08
C ALA A 59 0.65 6.02 -7.54
N TYR A 60 0.83 5.13 -6.57
CA TYR A 60 -0.27 4.37 -5.98
C TYR A 60 -1.16 5.24 -5.10
N GLY A 61 -0.59 6.13 -4.29
CA GLY A 61 -1.37 7.09 -3.49
C GLY A 61 -2.24 7.99 -4.36
N GLY A 62 -1.68 8.53 -5.45
CA GLY A 62 -2.42 9.32 -6.44
C GLY A 62 -3.51 8.51 -7.15
N TYR A 63 -3.20 7.27 -7.56
CA TYR A 63 -4.19 6.36 -8.14
C TYR A 63 -5.38 6.11 -7.20
N VAL A 64 -5.11 5.87 -5.91
CA VAL A 64 -6.15 5.66 -4.89
C VAL A 64 -7.01 6.92 -4.71
N LEU A 65 -6.40 8.10 -4.61
CA LEU A 65 -7.13 9.36 -4.46
C LEU A 65 -8.03 9.68 -5.66
N TYR A 66 -7.60 9.30 -6.86
CA TYR A 66 -8.37 9.53 -8.08
C TYR A 66 -9.47 8.47 -8.28
N SER A 67 -9.16 7.19 -8.11
CA SER A 67 -10.04 6.09 -8.49
C SER A 67 -11.14 5.77 -7.46
N LYS A 68 -10.85 5.87 -6.16
CA LYS A 68 -11.76 5.39 -5.11
C LYS A 68 -13.04 6.23 -4.95
N PRO A 69 -13.02 7.57 -5.04
CA PRO A 69 -14.27 8.36 -5.04
C PRO A 69 -15.18 8.00 -6.22
N GLY A 70 -14.60 7.81 -7.41
CA GLY A 70 -15.34 7.42 -8.60
C GLY A 70 -15.93 6.01 -8.50
N HIS A 71 -15.21 5.09 -7.86
CA HIS A 71 -15.70 3.75 -7.59
C HIS A 71 -16.89 3.76 -6.61
N PHE A 72 -16.82 4.52 -5.51
CA PHE A 72 -17.93 4.68 -4.56
C PHE A 72 -19.22 5.14 -5.27
N MET A 73 -19.15 6.21 -6.07
CA MET A 73 -20.32 6.73 -6.78
C MET A 73 -20.90 5.72 -7.79
N LYS A 74 -20.06 4.90 -8.42
CA LYS A 74 -20.51 3.85 -9.35
C LYS A 74 -21.23 2.74 -8.61
N THR A 75 -20.63 2.24 -7.52
CA THR A 75 -21.23 1.19 -6.69
C THR A 75 -22.50 1.67 -6.01
N GLU A 76 -22.56 2.92 -5.54
CA GLU A 76 -23.77 3.54 -4.98
C GLU A 76 -24.91 3.57 -5.99
N LYS A 77 -24.66 4.07 -7.21
CA LYS A 77 -25.65 4.04 -8.29
C LYS A 77 -26.10 2.61 -8.58
N GLN A 78 -25.17 1.68 -8.73
CA GLN A 78 -25.48 0.28 -9.01
C GLN A 78 -26.32 -0.34 -7.89
N TYR A 79 -26.06 0.01 -6.63
CA TYR A 79 -26.84 -0.48 -5.49
C TYR A 79 -28.28 0.03 -5.52
N HIS A 80 -28.52 1.28 -5.95
CA HIS A 80 -29.87 1.81 -6.12
C HIS A 80 -30.66 1.12 -7.24
N TYR A 81 -30.01 0.72 -8.33
CA TYR A 81 -30.68 0.02 -9.45
C TYR A 81 -30.80 -1.49 -9.24
N ASN A 82 -29.74 -2.13 -8.73
CA ASN A 82 -29.65 -3.57 -8.54
C ASN A 82 -28.75 -3.90 -7.32
N PRO A 83 -29.34 -3.90 -6.11
CA PRO A 83 -28.60 -4.13 -4.86
C PRO A 83 -27.82 -5.44 -4.84
N LYS A 84 -28.41 -6.51 -5.37
CA LYS A 84 -27.81 -7.86 -5.36
C LYS A 84 -26.55 -7.91 -6.22
N GLN A 85 -26.61 -7.36 -7.44
CA GLN A 85 -25.46 -7.31 -8.33
C GLN A 85 -24.34 -6.42 -7.77
N ALA A 86 -24.68 -5.32 -7.10
CA ALA A 86 -23.69 -4.45 -6.44
C ALA A 86 -22.96 -5.20 -5.30
N LEU A 87 -23.69 -5.89 -4.44
CA LEU A 87 -23.12 -6.70 -3.35
C LEU A 87 -22.23 -7.83 -3.87
N ASP A 88 -22.68 -8.58 -4.88
CA ASP A 88 -21.89 -9.65 -5.49
C ASP A 88 -20.60 -9.11 -6.11
N SER A 89 -20.66 -7.97 -6.79
CA SER A 89 -19.48 -7.34 -7.39
C SER A 89 -18.47 -6.86 -6.36
N GLU A 90 -18.92 -6.25 -5.25
CA GLU A 90 -18.06 -5.83 -4.16
C GLU A 90 -17.46 -7.03 -3.41
N TRP A 91 -18.22 -8.11 -3.23
CA TRP A 91 -17.72 -9.34 -2.61
C TRP A 91 -16.61 -9.98 -3.43
N GLN A 92 -16.78 -10.09 -4.75
CA GLN A 92 -15.76 -10.65 -5.63
C GLN A 92 -14.48 -9.80 -5.61
N LYS A 93 -14.62 -8.47 -5.64
CA LYS A 93 -13.50 -7.55 -5.55
C LYS A 93 -12.78 -7.69 -4.20
N ALA A 94 -13.50 -7.64 -3.09
CA ALA A 94 -12.93 -7.75 -1.75
C ALA A 94 -12.18 -9.07 -1.55
N LYS A 95 -12.71 -10.17 -2.08
CA LYS A 95 -12.04 -11.49 -2.05
C LYS A 95 -10.79 -11.54 -2.92
N SER A 96 -10.80 -10.86 -4.08
CA SER A 96 -9.62 -10.72 -4.94
C SER A 96 -8.52 -9.93 -4.23
N ASP A 97 -8.88 -8.85 -3.54
CA ASP A 97 -7.96 -8.03 -2.76
C ASP A 97 -7.37 -8.82 -1.57
N ASP A 98 -8.18 -9.64 -0.87
CA ASP A 98 -7.70 -10.55 0.19
C ASP A 98 -6.67 -11.56 -0.35
N LYS A 99 -6.98 -12.21 -1.48
CA LYS A 99 -6.06 -13.16 -2.11
C LYS A 99 -4.74 -12.50 -2.50
N SER A 100 -4.79 -11.28 -3.03
CA SER A 100 -3.61 -10.53 -3.41
C SER A 100 -2.73 -10.24 -2.19
N TYR A 101 -3.32 -9.79 -1.08
CA TYR A 101 -2.60 -9.59 0.17
C TYR A 101 -1.94 -10.87 0.69
N ARG A 102 -2.65 -12.01 0.68
CA ARG A 102 -2.11 -13.29 1.16
C ARG A 102 -0.82 -13.69 0.45
N ILE A 103 -0.68 -13.34 -0.82
CA ILE A 103 0.53 -13.60 -1.60
C ILE A 103 1.57 -12.53 -1.30
N LEU A 104 1.21 -11.26 -1.44
CA LEU A 104 2.12 -10.12 -1.31
C LEU A 104 2.79 -10.04 0.06
N LYS A 105 2.09 -10.38 1.16
CA LYS A 105 2.68 -10.35 2.50
C LYS A 105 3.91 -11.26 2.63
N TYR A 106 3.89 -12.43 1.99
CA TYR A 106 5.02 -13.35 2.00
C TYR A 106 6.12 -12.87 1.07
N VAL A 107 5.77 -12.31 -0.09
CA VAL A 107 6.74 -11.73 -1.02
C VAL A 107 7.51 -10.58 -0.35
N TRP A 108 6.81 -9.62 0.24
CA TRP A 108 7.44 -8.48 0.92
C TRP A 108 8.23 -8.91 2.16
N GLY A 109 7.69 -9.82 2.97
CA GLY A 109 8.40 -10.37 4.13
C GLY A 109 9.69 -11.09 3.72
N PHE A 110 9.62 -11.95 2.70
CA PHE A 110 10.78 -12.68 2.19
C PHE A 110 11.82 -11.74 1.60
N CYS A 111 11.43 -10.80 0.74
CA CYS A 111 12.35 -9.80 0.18
C CYS A 111 13.03 -8.98 1.28
N THR A 112 12.29 -8.58 2.32
CA THR A 112 12.86 -7.85 3.47
C THR A 112 13.98 -8.66 4.13
N ILE A 113 13.73 -9.93 4.44
CA ILE A 113 14.72 -10.83 5.08
C ILE A 113 15.94 -11.04 4.17
N VAL A 114 15.72 -11.29 2.88
CA VAL A 114 16.81 -11.47 1.90
C VAL A 114 17.73 -10.25 1.88
N PHE A 115 17.16 -9.04 1.82
CA PHE A 115 17.96 -7.82 1.79
C PHE A 115 18.66 -7.50 3.12
N ILE A 116 18.09 -7.91 4.26
CA ILE A 116 18.81 -7.88 5.55
C ILE A 116 20.03 -8.81 5.51
N ILE A 117 19.89 -10.03 4.98
CA ILE A 117 21.02 -10.97 4.86
C ILE A 117 22.09 -10.40 3.92
N LEU A 118 21.68 -9.83 2.78
CA LEU A 118 22.59 -9.24 1.82
C LEU A 118 23.41 -8.07 2.39
N TYR A 119 22.89 -7.34 3.38
CA TYR A 119 23.65 -6.32 4.10
C TYR A 119 24.91 -6.90 4.77
N PHE A 120 24.82 -8.10 5.35
CA PHE A 120 25.95 -8.77 6.00
C PHE A 120 26.90 -9.46 5.01
N VAL A 121 26.39 -9.88 3.85
CA VAL A 121 27.18 -10.52 2.80
C VAL A 121 28.02 -9.50 2.02
N PHE A 122 27.48 -8.32 1.75
CA PHE A 122 28.20 -7.32 0.97
C PHE A 122 29.30 -6.64 1.78
N THR A 123 30.47 -6.51 1.17
CA THR A 123 31.63 -5.83 1.79
C THR A 123 31.68 -4.35 1.48
N LYS A 124 31.26 -3.93 0.28
CA LYS A 124 31.27 -2.52 -0.13
C LYS A 124 30.10 -1.75 0.48
N ASP A 125 30.42 -0.59 1.04
CA ASP A 125 29.46 0.31 1.70
C ASP A 125 28.27 0.67 0.83
N TYR A 126 28.47 0.94 -0.46
CA TYR A 126 27.39 1.21 -1.40
C TYR A 126 26.34 0.09 -1.45
N TYR A 127 26.78 -1.17 -1.57
CA TYR A 127 25.87 -2.31 -1.64
C TYR A 127 25.22 -2.61 -0.28
N LYS A 128 25.91 -2.33 0.83
CA LYS A 128 25.27 -2.34 2.16
C LYS A 128 24.14 -1.31 2.25
N GLY A 129 24.39 -0.09 1.78
CA GLY A 129 23.40 0.97 1.69
C GLY A 129 22.19 0.59 0.84
N LEU A 130 22.46 -0.01 -0.33
CA LEU A 130 21.42 -0.52 -1.21
C LEU A 130 20.57 -1.60 -0.50
N SER A 131 21.22 -2.54 0.17
CA SER A 131 20.56 -3.63 0.89
C SER A 131 19.65 -3.14 2.01
N ILE A 132 20.14 -2.25 2.87
CA ILE A 132 19.31 -1.72 3.97
C ILE A 132 18.18 -0.84 3.44
N GLY A 133 18.41 -0.09 2.35
CA GLY A 133 17.37 0.69 1.70
C GLY A 133 16.26 -0.20 1.12
N PHE A 134 16.60 -1.28 0.42
CA PHE A 134 15.61 -2.22 -0.12
C PHE A 134 14.87 -2.98 0.99
N ALA A 135 15.56 -3.38 2.06
CA ALA A 135 14.91 -3.94 3.24
C ALA A 135 13.86 -2.96 3.82
N GLY A 136 14.22 -1.68 3.94
CA GLY A 136 13.29 -0.63 4.37
C GLY A 136 12.11 -0.43 3.41
N LEU A 137 12.35 -0.44 2.09
CA LEU A 137 11.30 -0.37 1.07
C LEU A 137 10.28 -1.49 1.20
N PHE A 138 10.73 -2.75 1.21
CA PHE A 138 9.82 -3.90 1.27
C PHE A 138 9.09 -3.98 2.61
N PHE A 139 9.76 -3.60 3.69
CA PHE A 139 9.11 -3.49 4.99
C PHE A 139 8.01 -2.42 4.99
N ALA A 140 8.27 -1.26 4.39
CA ALA A 140 7.25 -0.21 4.26
C ALA A 140 6.05 -0.66 3.43
N LEU A 141 6.28 -1.36 2.30
CA LEU A 141 5.20 -1.93 1.49
C LEU A 141 4.38 -2.97 2.27
N LEU A 142 5.05 -3.84 3.04
CA LEU A 142 4.38 -4.81 3.90
C LEU A 142 3.49 -4.13 4.95
N LEU A 143 3.95 -3.04 5.56
CA LEU A 143 3.16 -2.27 6.52
C LEU A 143 1.92 -1.64 5.86
N ILE A 144 2.10 -0.98 4.71
CA ILE A 144 1.01 -0.36 3.95
C ILE A 144 -0.07 -1.40 3.61
N ASP A 145 0.35 -2.54 3.06
CA ASP A 145 -0.55 -3.64 2.70
C ASP A 145 -1.24 -4.25 3.93
N SER A 146 -0.54 -4.36 5.06
CA SER A 146 -1.11 -4.94 6.29
C SER A 146 -2.20 -4.05 6.89
N PHE A 147 -2.00 -2.73 6.90
CA PHE A 147 -3.04 -1.79 7.34
C PHE A 147 -4.24 -1.79 6.39
N PHE A 148 -4.01 -1.92 5.08
CA PHE A 148 -5.08 -2.08 4.11
C PHE A 148 -5.88 -3.36 4.38
N HIS A 149 -5.20 -4.49 4.53
CA HIS A 149 -5.81 -5.78 4.77
C HIS A 149 -6.61 -5.83 6.08
N GLN A 150 -6.11 -5.20 7.15
CA GLN A 150 -6.86 -5.08 8.41
C GLN A 150 -8.23 -4.41 8.20
N ARG A 151 -8.28 -3.32 7.41
CA ARG A 151 -9.55 -2.66 7.08
C ARG A 151 -10.41 -3.50 6.14
N LEU A 152 -9.78 -4.18 5.18
CA LEU A 152 -10.48 -5.06 4.24
C LEU A 152 -11.18 -6.21 4.97
N ASN A 153 -10.55 -6.84 5.97
CA ASN A 153 -11.16 -7.92 6.73
C ASN A 153 -12.42 -7.46 7.47
N MET A 154 -12.37 -6.29 8.13
CA MET A 154 -13.55 -5.71 8.78
C MET A 154 -14.65 -5.40 7.75
N TYR A 155 -14.29 -4.99 6.53
CA TYR A 155 -15.24 -4.76 5.46
C TYR A 155 -15.87 -6.06 4.95
N ILE A 156 -15.06 -7.09 4.68
CA ILE A 156 -15.52 -8.42 4.24
C ILE A 156 -16.48 -9.04 5.26
N GLU A 157 -16.13 -9.03 6.54
CA GLU A 157 -16.97 -9.57 7.62
C GLU A 157 -18.35 -8.91 7.66
N ASN A 158 -18.39 -7.61 7.42
CA ASN A 158 -19.66 -6.90 7.40
C ASN A 158 -20.41 -7.07 6.08
N LEU A 159 -19.71 -7.21 4.95
CA LEU A 159 -20.31 -7.45 3.64
C LEU A 159 -21.00 -8.83 3.61
N GLN A 160 -20.42 -9.83 4.27
CA GLN A 160 -21.02 -11.15 4.43
C GLN A 160 -22.37 -11.12 5.14
N LYS A 161 -22.60 -10.18 6.07
CA LYS A 161 -23.88 -10.01 6.79
C LYS A 161 -25.00 -9.45 5.92
N PHE A 162 -24.68 -8.87 4.76
CA PHE A 162 -25.68 -8.36 3.81
C PHE A 162 -25.98 -9.34 2.67
N ILE A 163 -25.10 -10.32 2.46
CA ILE A 163 -25.26 -11.36 1.44
C ILE A 163 -26.03 -12.57 2.00
N ASN A 164 -25.79 -12.90 3.27
CA ASN A 164 -26.52 -13.93 4.02
C ASN A 164 -27.81 -13.37 4.61
#